data_AF-E1YIG0-F1
#
_entry.id   AF-E1YIG0-F1
#
_cell.length_a   1.000
_cell.length_b   1.000
_cell.length_c   1.000
_cell.angle_alpha   90.00
_cell.angle_beta   90.00
_cell.angle_gamma   90.00
#
_symmetry.space_group_name_H-M   'P 1'
#
loop_
_entity.id
_entity.type
_entity.pdbx_description
1 polymer ?
#
loop_
_entity_poly.entity_id
_entity_poly.type
_entity_poly.pdbx_seq_one_letter_code
_entity_poly.pdbx_strand_id
1 'polypeptide(L)' 'MGSLDEHILRTAKEIVVKFIETGRISPTGFNESFKAIYKSVEEAVKGTENIAGKDEENLTR' A
#
# COMPACT_ATOMS: atom_id res chain seq x y z
N MET A 1 4.00 -7.44 18.13
CA MET A 1 4.23 -7.02 16.73
C MET A 1 2.90 -6.56 16.17
N GLY A 2 2.89 -5.48 15.38
CA GLY A 2 1.65 -4.91 14.83
C GLY A 2 0.98 -5.82 13.80
N SER A 3 -0.30 -5.60 13.52
CA SER A 3 -0.98 -6.33 12.44
C SER A 3 -0.42 -5.90 11.07
N LEU A 4 -0.61 -6.74 10.05
CA LEU A 4 -0.21 -6.42 8.68
C LEU A 4 -0.85 -5.10 8.21
N ASP A 5 -2.12 -4.89 8.53
CA ASP A 5 -2.83 -3.64 8.22
C ASP A 5 -2.20 -2.43 8.92
N GLU A 6 -1.76 -2.59 10.17
CA GLU A 6 -1.06 -1.54 10.90
C GLU A 6 0.30 -1.20 10.27
N HIS A 7 1.00 -2.20 9.72
CA HIS A 7 2.23 -2.00 8.96
C HIS A 7 1.99 -1.26 7.63
N ILE A 8 0.92 -1.60 6.90
CA ILE A 8 0.53 -0.91 5.67
C ILE A 8 0.18 0.56 5.97
N LEU A 9 -0.64 0.81 6.99
CA LEU A 9 -1.04 2.16 7.41
C LEU A 9 0.17 3.01 7.81
N ARG A 10 1.09 2.47 8.62
CA ARG A 10 2.31 3.20 9.01
C ARG A 10 3.19 3.55 7.83
N THR A 11 3.41 2.59 6.94
CA THR A 11 4.25 2.79 5.74
C THR A 11 3.66 3.86 4.83
N ALA A 12 2.36 3.79 4.53
CA ALA A 12 1.69 4.79 3.71
C ALA A 12 1.75 6.20 4.33
N LYS A 13 1.56 6.31 5.65
CA LYS A 13 1.70 7.57 6.39
C LYS A 13 3.11 8.14 6.26
N GLU A 14 4.15 7.32 6.38
CA GLU A 14 5.54 7.80 6.30
C GLU A 14 5.89 8.33 4.92
N ILE A 15 5.52 7.62 3.86
CA ILE A 15 5.77 8.05 2.48
C ILE A 15 5.11 9.40 2.20
N VAL A 16 3.83 9.56 2.55
CA VAL A 16 3.09 10.82 2.32
C VAL A 16 3.71 11.97 3.10
N VAL A 17 4.03 11.75 4.39
CA VAL A 17 4.67 12.78 5.23
C VAL A 17 6.01 13.19 4.63
N LYS A 18 6.82 12.25 4.11
CA LYS A 18 8.10 12.59 3.45
C LYS A 18 7.91 13.34 2.13
N PHE A 19 6.89 13.03 1.36
CA PHE A 19 6.57 13.83 0.16
C PHE A 19 6.12 15.25 0.50
N ILE A 20 5.42 15.44 1.63
CA ILE A 20 5.06 16.79 2.12
C ILE A 20 6.29 17.52 2.63
N GLU A 21 7.11 16.89 3.47
CA GLU A 21 8.34 17.48 4.02
C GLU A 21 9.34 17.89 2.93
N THR A 22 9.41 17.13 1.83
CA THR A 22 10.28 17.42 0.68
C THR A 22 9.65 18.34 -0.37
N GLY A 23 8.41 18.80 -0.14
CA GLY A 23 7.70 19.71 -1.05
C GLY A 23 7.22 19.08 -2.36
N ARG A 24 7.17 17.74 -2.45
CA ARG A 24 6.62 17.02 -3.62
C ARG A 24 5.10 16.97 -3.64
N ILE A 25 4.48 17.07 -2.47
CA ILE A 25 3.03 17.07 -2.27
C ILE A 25 2.68 18.20 -1.30
N SER A 26 1.62 18.97 -1.57
CA SER A 26 1.12 19.96 -0.62
C SER A 26 0.32 19.28 0.51
N PRO A 27 0.24 19.88 1.71
CA PRO A 27 -0.64 19.37 2.76
C PRO A 27 -2.11 19.23 2.31
N THR A 28 -2.58 20.09 1.40
CA THR A 28 -3.93 20.02 0.82
C THR A 28 -4.14 18.78 -0.04
N GLY A 29 -3.09 18.26 -0.69
CA GLY A 29 -3.12 17.04 -1.50
C GLY A 29 -3.03 15.74 -0.69
N PHE A 30 -3.00 15.82 0.65
CA PHE A 30 -2.83 14.65 1.53
C PHE A 30 -3.87 13.54 1.28
N ASN A 31 -5.16 13.89 1.20
CA ASN A 31 -6.25 12.91 1.16
C ASN A 31 -6.14 11.98 -0.07
N GLU A 32 -5.96 12.57 -1.24
CA GLU A 32 -5.83 11.84 -2.50
C GLU A 32 -4.53 11.03 -2.52
N SER A 33 -3.41 11.67 -2.16
CA SER A 33 -2.08 11.05 -2.19
C SER A 33 -1.96 9.87 -1.23
N PHE A 34 -2.52 10.00 -0.02
CA PHE A 34 -2.51 8.94 0.98
C PHE A 34 -3.29 7.73 0.52
N LYS A 35 -4.47 7.91 -0.10
CA LYS A 35 -5.26 6.79 -0.63
C LYS A 35 -4.53 6.06 -1.75
N ALA A 36 -3.91 6.80 -2.67
CA ALA A 36 -3.14 6.22 -3.77
C ALA A 36 -1.95 5.40 -3.24
N ILE A 37 -1.15 5.99 -2.34
CA ILE A 37 0.01 5.33 -1.74
C ILE A 37 -0.40 4.13 -0.88
N TYR A 38 -1.45 4.26 -0.06
CA TYR A 38 -1.98 3.16 0.74
C TYR A 38 -2.34 1.96 -0.15
N LYS A 39 -3.08 2.21 -1.24
CA LYS A 39 -3.45 1.17 -2.20
C LYS A 39 -2.22 0.51 -2.82
N SER A 40 -1.22 1.28 -3.23
CA SER A 40 0.01 0.72 -3.80
C SER A 40 0.77 -0.17 -2.80
N VAL A 41 0.87 0.23 -1.53
CA VAL A 41 1.51 -0.56 -0.48
C VAL A 41 0.68 -1.81 -0.16
N GLU A 42 -0.64 -1.67 -0.05
CA GLU A 42 -1.54 -2.79 0.20
C GLU A 42 -1.45 -3.83 -0.93
N GLU A 43 -1.46 -3.40 -2.19
CA GLU A 43 -1.31 -4.29 -3.34
C GLU A 43 0.05 -4.98 -3.38
N ALA A 44 1.14 -4.28 -3.04
CA ALA A 44 2.46 -4.90 -2.99
C ALA A 44 2.55 -6.02 -1.94
N VAL A 45 1.83 -5.85 -0.82
CA VAL A 45 1.87 -6.80 0.30
C VAL A 45 0.84 -7.92 0.13
N LYS A 46 -0.43 -7.58 -0.14
CA LYS A 46 -1.56 -8.53 -0.22
C LYS A 46 -1.82 -9.04 -1.66
N GLY A 47 -1.38 -8.30 -2.67
CA GLY A 47 -1.50 -8.72 -4.07
C GLY A 47 -0.61 -9.93 -4.39
N THR A 48 0.50 -10.08 -3.67
CA THR A 48 1.36 -11.28 -3.74
C THR A 48 0.65 -12.55 -3.26
N GLU A 49 -0.27 -12.44 -2.29
CA GLU A 49 -1.09 -13.58 -1.83
C GLU A 49 -2.11 -14.04 -2.90
N ASN A 50 -2.59 -13.13 -3.74
CA ASN A 50 -3.55 -13.44 -4.81
C ASN A 50 -2.91 -14.08 -6.05
N ILE A 51 -1.59 -13.96 -6.23
CA ILE A 51 -0.88 -14.63 -7.32
C ILE A 51 -0.60 -16.09 -6.92
N ALA A 52 -0.16 -16.32 -5.68
CA ALA A 52 0.09 -17.67 -5.18
C ALA A 52 -1.15 -18.58 -5.20
N GLY A 53 -2.35 -18.03 -5.00
CA GLY A 53 -3.60 -18.80 -5.07
C GLY A 53 -4.18 -19.02 -6.47
N LYS A 54 -3.75 -18.26 -7.48
CA LYS A 54 -4.23 -18.40 -8.88
C LYS A 54 -3.46 -19.45 -9.69
N ASP A 55 -2.24 -19.75 -9.27
CA ASP A 55 -1.42 -20.76 -9.93
C ASP A 55 -1.92 -22.19 -9.65
N GLU A 56 -2.58 -22.43 -8.50
CA GLU A 56 -3.16 -23.73 -8.14
C GLU A 56 -4.51 -24.02 -8.83
N GLU A 57 -5.37 -23.00 -9.00
CA GLU A 57 -6.68 -23.15 -9.65
C GLU A 57 -6.55 -23.48 -11.15
N ASN A 58 -5.45 -23.06 -11.79
CA ASN A 58 -5.19 -23.31 -13.21
C ASN A 58 -4.49 -24.65 -13.50
N LEU A 59 -4.00 -25.37 -12.47
CA LEU A 59 -3.43 -26.72 -12.62
C LEU A 59 -4.49 -27.84 -12.47
N THR A 60 -5.68 -27.50 -12.01
CA THR A 60 -6.74 -28.48 -11.68
C THR A 60 -7.91 -28.47 -12.68
N ARG A 61 -7.73 -27.85 -13.86
CA ARG A 61 -8.78 -27.71 -14.89
C ARG A 61 -8.36 -28.22 -16.25
#